data_AF-A0A8C5DHQ0-F1
#
_entry.id   AF-A0A8C5DHQ0-F1
#
_cell.length_a   1.000
_cell.length_b   1.000
_cell.length_c   1.000
_cell.angle_alpha   90.00
_cell.angle_beta   90.00
_cell.angle_gamma   90.00
#
_symmetry.space_group_name_H-M   'P 1'
#
loop_
_entity.id
_entity.type
_entity.pdbx_description
1 polymer ?
#
loop_
_entity_poly.entity_id
_entity_poly.type
_entity_poly.pdbx_seq_one_letter_code
_entity_poly.pdbx_strand_id
1 'polypeptide(L)'
;MLYFWSNFDYLSLFFLCILLSFCVVLCLLYEPPVARLQLTLGPNPIVLCFHGPLLYEAKCVKINIKDKQIKYFIHYSGWNKNWDEWVPESRVLKYVDSNLQKQKELQRANQKTKKNKLKPPGAGEGTSSGGDPTHPPRKKRARVDPTVESEETFINRVEVKVKIPEELKPWLVDDWDLITRQKQLFHLPAKKNVDAVLDDYANYKKSRGNSDSKEFAVNEVVAGVREYFNVMLGTQLLYKFERPQYADILANHPDTSMSQIYGAPHLLRLFVRIGAMLAYTPLDEKSLALLLSYLQDFLKYLVKNSASLFNTSDYEVAPPEYHRKAV
;
A
#
# COMPACT_ATOMS: atom_id res chain seq x y z
N MET A 1 -39.74 -8.59 -15.50
CA MET A 1 -38.90 -7.68 -14.68
C MET A 1 -38.70 -8.25 -13.27
N LEU A 2 -38.41 -9.55 -13.12
CA LEU A 2 -38.21 -10.24 -11.83
C LEU A 2 -37.32 -11.50 -11.99
N TYR A 3 -36.29 -11.43 -12.83
CA TYR A 3 -35.29 -12.51 -13.01
C TYR A 3 -33.85 -11.97 -13.10
N PHE A 4 -33.56 -10.90 -12.35
CA PHE A 4 -32.21 -10.29 -12.32
C PHE A 4 -31.58 -10.25 -10.92
N TRP A 5 -32.13 -10.99 -9.97
CA TRP A 5 -31.65 -11.03 -8.59
C TRP A 5 -31.54 -12.47 -8.10
N SER A 6 -30.52 -13.22 -8.57
CA SER A 6 -30.13 -14.48 -7.91
C SER A 6 -28.69 -14.94 -8.19
N ASN A 7 -27.77 -14.06 -8.61
CA ASN A 7 -26.33 -14.38 -8.68
C ASN A 7 -25.52 -13.16 -8.22
N PHE A 8 -25.75 -12.73 -6.99
CA PHE A 8 -24.85 -11.80 -6.30
C PHE A 8 -23.70 -12.64 -5.73
N ASP A 9 -22.80 -13.07 -6.62
CA ASP A 9 -21.68 -13.93 -6.29
C ASP A 9 -20.56 -13.15 -5.62
N TYR A 10 -19.82 -13.86 -4.76
CA TYR A 10 -18.63 -13.45 -3.98
C TYR A 10 -17.59 -12.59 -4.73
N LEU A 11 -17.66 -12.52 -6.06
CA LEU A 11 -16.88 -11.67 -6.94
C LEU A 11 -17.10 -10.18 -6.65
N SER A 12 -18.35 -9.73 -6.39
CA SER A 12 -18.62 -8.33 -6.03
C SER A 12 -17.94 -7.92 -4.72
N LEU A 13 -17.84 -8.82 -3.74
CA LEU A 13 -17.15 -8.54 -2.47
C LEU A 13 -15.62 -8.48 -2.62
N PHE A 14 -15.04 -9.26 -3.54
CA PHE A 14 -13.59 -9.19 -3.80
C PHE A 14 -13.21 -7.86 -4.50
N PHE A 15 -14.00 -7.45 -5.49
CA PHE A 15 -13.86 -6.16 -6.17
C PHE A 15 -14.15 -4.96 -5.25
N LEU A 16 -15.14 -5.07 -4.35
CA LEU A 16 -15.44 -4.05 -3.34
C LEU A 16 -14.33 -3.99 -2.27
N CYS A 17 -13.73 -5.12 -1.87
CA CYS A 17 -12.59 -5.15 -0.95
C CYS A 17 -11.32 -4.56 -1.57
N ILE A 18 -11.09 -4.77 -2.87
CA ILE A 18 -9.99 -4.11 -3.59
C ILE A 18 -10.27 -2.61 -3.67
N LEU A 19 -11.43 -2.16 -4.15
CA LEU A 19 -11.78 -0.74 -4.20
C LEU A 19 -11.82 -0.06 -2.82
N LEU A 20 -12.30 -0.73 -1.77
CA LEU A 20 -12.29 -0.21 -0.39
C LEU A 20 -10.87 -0.15 0.19
N SER A 21 -10.05 -1.20 -0.03
CA SER A 21 -8.64 -1.18 0.39
C SER A 21 -7.86 -0.11 -0.37
N PHE A 22 -8.18 0.10 -1.65
CA PHE A 22 -7.54 1.07 -2.52
C PHE A 22 -8.00 2.50 -2.24
N CYS A 23 -9.27 2.73 -1.89
CA CYS A 23 -9.77 4.03 -1.42
C CYS A 23 -9.16 4.41 -0.06
N VAL A 24 -8.96 3.42 0.82
CA VAL A 24 -8.21 3.59 2.07
C VAL A 24 -6.73 3.87 1.80
N VAL A 25 -6.10 3.18 0.84
CA VAL A 25 -4.68 3.38 0.49
C VAL A 25 -4.43 4.69 -0.27
N LEU A 26 -5.31 5.12 -1.18
CA LEU A 26 -5.25 6.46 -1.80
C LEU A 26 -5.52 7.58 -0.78
N CYS A 27 -6.45 7.38 0.18
CA CYS A 27 -6.61 8.28 1.33
C CYS A 27 -5.38 8.30 2.26
N LEU A 28 -4.61 7.21 2.33
CA LEU A 28 -3.40 7.10 3.16
C LEU A 28 -2.14 7.64 2.46
N LEU A 29 -2.09 7.61 1.13
CA LEU A 29 -0.90 7.94 0.35
C LEU A 29 -0.89 9.36 -0.23
N TYR A 30 -2.00 10.11 -0.21
CA TYR A 30 -2.05 11.42 -0.89
C TYR A 30 -2.60 12.61 -0.10
N GLU A 31 -2.84 12.46 1.21
CA GLU A 31 -3.11 13.59 2.10
C GLU A 31 -1.93 13.77 3.07
N PRO A 32 -1.36 14.98 3.21
CA PRO A 32 -0.38 15.23 4.26
C PRO A 32 -1.00 14.82 5.61
N PRO A 33 -0.23 14.27 6.58
CA PRO A 33 -0.72 13.70 7.85
C PRO A 33 -1.59 14.61 8.75
N VAL A 34 -1.84 15.85 8.31
CA VAL A 34 -2.39 16.97 9.05
C VAL A 34 -3.89 17.17 8.76
N ALA A 35 -4.41 16.73 7.60
CA ALA A 35 -5.87 16.71 7.37
C ALA A 35 -6.58 15.64 8.24
N ARG A 36 -5.85 14.60 8.65
CA ARG A 36 -6.36 13.40 9.33
C ARG A 36 -6.64 13.55 10.84
N LEU A 37 -6.26 14.67 11.47
CA LEU A 37 -6.59 14.92 12.88
C LEU A 37 -7.75 15.90 13.06
N GLN A 38 -7.99 16.78 12.08
CA GLN A 38 -8.96 17.88 12.19
C GLN A 38 -10.29 17.59 11.47
N LEU A 39 -10.27 16.81 10.38
CA LEU A 39 -11.48 16.46 9.62
C LEU A 39 -12.31 15.31 10.22
N THR A 40 -11.74 14.47 11.09
CA THR A 40 -12.41 13.29 11.66
C THR A 40 -12.94 13.48 13.07
N LEU A 41 -12.53 14.51 13.82
CA LEU A 41 -12.77 14.57 15.27
C LEU A 41 -13.26 15.93 15.81
N GLY A 42 -13.58 16.90 14.95
CA GLY A 42 -14.12 18.20 15.39
C GLY A 42 -13.09 19.09 16.12
N PRO A 43 -13.51 20.20 16.76
CA PRO A 43 -12.60 21.13 17.42
C PRO A 43 -11.95 20.50 18.67
N ASN A 44 -10.62 20.37 18.66
CA ASN A 44 -9.76 19.79 19.71
C ASN A 44 -9.87 18.25 19.84
N PRO A 45 -9.23 17.47 18.94
CA PRO A 45 -9.28 16.02 19.00
C PRO A 45 -8.64 15.48 20.28
N ILE A 46 -9.35 14.54 20.94
CA ILE A 46 -8.82 13.79 22.07
C ILE A 46 -7.79 12.78 21.54
N VAL A 47 -6.63 12.74 22.18
CA VAL A 47 -5.48 11.92 21.85
C VAL A 47 -4.91 11.25 23.10
N LEU A 48 -4.07 10.24 22.92
CA LEU A 48 -3.25 9.67 23.99
C LEU A 48 -1.81 10.15 23.80
N CYS A 49 -1.22 10.80 24.80
CA CYS A 49 0.14 11.33 24.72
C CYS A 49 1.05 10.71 25.78
N PHE A 50 2.27 10.37 25.38
CA PHE A 50 3.30 9.89 26.29
C PHE A 50 3.80 11.02 27.19
N HIS A 51 3.85 10.76 28.49
CA HIS A 51 4.62 11.56 29.45
C HIS A 51 5.41 10.60 30.35
N GLY A 52 6.73 10.61 30.22
CA GLY A 52 7.58 9.54 30.74
C GLY A 52 7.21 8.17 30.14
N PRO A 53 7.15 7.09 30.94
CA PRO A 53 6.87 5.74 30.43
C PRO A 53 5.38 5.43 30.25
N LEU A 54 4.47 6.38 30.53
CA LEU A 54 3.03 6.15 30.53
C LEU A 54 2.31 7.00 29.48
N LEU A 55 1.14 6.52 29.06
CA LEU A 55 0.22 7.23 28.18
C LEU A 55 -0.88 7.90 29.01
N TYR A 56 -1.17 9.15 28.68
CA TYR A 56 -2.23 9.95 29.30
C TYR A 56 -3.19 10.47 28.24
N GLU A 57 -4.46 10.61 28.63
CA GLU A 57 -5.43 11.30 27.78
C GLU A 57 -5.08 12.79 27.69
N ALA A 58 -5.20 13.35 26.50
CA ALA A 58 -4.77 14.68 26.16
C ALA A 58 -5.64 15.27 25.06
N LYS A 59 -5.62 16.60 24.93
CA LYS A 59 -6.21 17.34 23.83
C LYS A 59 -5.10 17.94 22.98
N CYS A 60 -5.21 17.77 21.67
CA CYS A 60 -4.37 18.50 20.72
C CYS A 60 -4.94 19.91 20.54
N VAL A 61 -4.19 20.92 20.99
CA VAL A 61 -4.64 22.32 20.98
C VAL A 61 -4.08 23.09 19.77
N LYS A 62 -2.83 22.82 19.37
CA LYS A 62 -2.17 23.46 18.22
C LYS A 62 -1.24 22.49 17.50
N ILE A 63 -0.96 22.77 16.22
CA ILE A 63 -0.04 22.02 15.38
C ILE A 63 0.99 23.00 14.79
N ASN A 64 2.25 22.61 14.76
CA ASN A 64 3.34 23.37 14.14
C ASN A 64 4.11 22.48 13.16
N ILE A 65 4.31 22.96 11.94
CA ILE A 65 5.06 22.26 10.89
C ILE A 65 6.18 23.20 10.44
N LYS A 66 7.42 22.82 10.71
CA LYS A 66 8.63 23.54 10.28
C LYS A 66 9.68 22.53 9.85
N ASP A 67 10.39 22.80 8.76
CA ASP A 67 11.53 22.00 8.30
C ASP A 67 11.23 20.49 8.17
N LYS A 68 10.03 20.15 7.69
CA LYS A 68 9.50 18.77 7.61
C LYS A 68 9.37 18.05 8.96
N GLN A 69 9.47 18.74 10.08
CA GLN A 69 9.18 18.24 11.43
C GLN A 69 7.81 18.71 11.90
N ILE A 70 7.00 17.77 12.41
CA ILE A 70 5.67 18.03 12.96
C ILE A 70 5.74 18.01 14.48
N LYS A 71 5.18 19.05 15.12
CA LYS A 71 5.03 19.14 16.58
C LYS A 71 3.58 19.47 16.94
N TYR A 72 3.12 18.90 18.04
CA TYR A 72 1.78 19.06 18.59
C TYR A 72 1.85 19.77 19.94
N PHE A 73 1.00 20.76 20.17
CA PHE A 73 0.83 21.39 21.47
C PHE A 73 -0.25 20.64 22.23
N ILE A 74 0.15 19.96 23.30
CA ILE A 74 -0.67 19.01 24.03
C ILE A 74 -1.08 19.59 25.39
N HIS A 75 -2.36 19.48 25.69
CA HIS A 75 -2.91 19.72 27.03
C HIS A 75 -3.39 18.39 27.63
N TYR A 76 -2.79 17.94 28.73
CA TYR A 76 -3.14 16.68 29.38
C TYR A 76 -4.45 16.79 30.18
N SER A 77 -5.37 15.85 29.98
CA SER A 77 -6.67 15.83 30.67
C SER A 77 -6.48 15.71 32.19
N GLY A 78 -6.94 16.72 32.93
CA GLY A 78 -6.85 16.77 34.40
C GLY A 78 -5.53 17.31 34.95
N TRP A 79 -4.64 17.82 34.10
CA TRP A 79 -3.35 18.39 34.51
C TRP A 79 -3.40 19.93 34.46
N ASN A 80 -2.51 20.60 35.19
CA ASN A 80 -2.37 22.05 35.16
C ASN A 80 -1.74 22.50 33.82
N LYS A 81 -2.19 23.65 33.28
CA LYS A 81 -1.70 24.26 32.03
C LYS A 81 -0.20 24.52 31.99
N ASN A 82 0.47 24.61 33.15
CA ASN A 82 1.93 24.73 33.20
C ASN A 82 2.67 23.47 32.69
N TRP A 83 1.95 22.34 32.51
CA TRP A 83 2.45 21.11 31.88
C TRP A 83 2.14 21.02 30.39
N ASP A 84 1.51 22.03 29.80
CA ASP A 84 1.25 22.06 28.36
C ASP A 84 2.57 22.19 27.61
N GLU A 85 2.80 21.31 26.64
CA GLU A 85 4.09 21.20 25.96
C GLU A 85 3.95 20.94 24.47
N TRP A 86 4.98 21.36 23.72
CA TRP A 86 5.16 20.95 22.34
C TRP A 86 5.87 19.60 22.29
N VAL A 87 5.19 18.60 21.73
CA VAL A 87 5.73 17.24 21.59
C VAL A 87 5.85 16.85 20.11
N PRO A 88 6.85 16.03 19.74
CA PRO A 88 6.93 15.46 18.41
C PRO A 88 5.82 14.42 18.17
N GLU A 89 5.57 14.10 16.91
CA GLU A 89 4.57 13.12 16.48
C GLU A 89 4.71 11.76 17.17
N SER A 90 5.92 11.28 17.41
CA SER A 90 6.19 10.01 18.06
C SER A 90 5.64 9.88 19.49
N ARG A 91 5.30 11.00 20.15
CA ARG A 91 4.70 11.00 21.50
C ARG A 91 3.17 11.00 21.50
N VAL A 92 2.51 11.09 20.35
CA VAL A 92 1.06 11.25 20.24
C VAL A 92 0.45 10.06 19.51
N LEU A 93 -0.56 9.45 20.12
CA LEU A 93 -1.33 8.34 19.59
C LEU A 93 -2.81 8.71 19.48
N LYS A 94 -3.50 8.13 18.50
CA LYS A 94 -4.95 8.31 18.34
C LYS A 94 -5.70 7.68 19.50
N TYR A 95 -6.83 8.28 19.86
CA TYR A 95 -7.76 7.72 20.84
C TYR A 95 -8.60 6.61 20.20
N VAL A 96 -8.01 5.41 20.13
CA VAL A 96 -8.62 4.19 19.56
C VAL A 96 -8.41 3.02 20.52
N ASP A 97 -9.27 1.99 20.42
CA ASP A 97 -9.29 0.87 21.38
C ASP A 97 -7.94 0.19 21.58
N SER A 98 -7.16 0.03 20.49
CA SER A 98 -5.81 -0.55 20.55
C SER A 98 -4.85 0.27 21.42
N ASN A 99 -4.89 1.60 21.32
CA ASN A 99 -4.03 2.49 22.10
C ASN A 99 -4.52 2.63 23.55
N LEU A 100 -5.84 2.56 23.80
CA LEU A 100 -6.39 2.47 25.15
C LEU A 100 -5.97 1.17 25.86
N GLN A 101 -5.91 0.07 25.12
CA GLN A 101 -5.39 -1.19 25.64
C GLN A 101 -3.89 -1.08 25.98
N LYS A 102 -3.09 -0.46 25.09
CA LYS A 102 -1.67 -0.17 25.34
C LYS A 102 -1.49 0.70 26.60
N GLN A 103 -2.34 1.69 26.82
CA GLN A 103 -2.35 2.50 28.05
C GLN A 103 -2.57 1.63 29.30
N LYS A 104 -3.59 0.75 29.29
CA LYS A 104 -3.89 -0.16 30.41
C LYS A 104 -2.73 -1.12 30.70
N GLU A 105 -2.07 -1.62 29.67
CA GLU A 105 -0.92 -2.51 29.80
C GLU A 105 0.29 -1.80 30.40
N LEU A 106 0.61 -0.59 29.93
CA LEU A 106 1.70 0.22 30.49
C LEU A 106 1.45 0.57 31.96
N GLN A 107 0.20 0.90 32.33
CA GLN A 107 -0.17 1.13 33.73
C GLN A 107 0.01 -0.13 34.60
N ARG A 108 -0.41 -1.30 34.10
CA ARG A 108 -0.24 -2.58 34.82
C ARG A 108 1.24 -2.96 34.96
N ALA A 109 2.04 -2.79 33.92
CA ALA A 109 3.47 -3.07 33.95
C ALA A 109 4.18 -2.17 34.97
N ASN A 110 3.87 -0.87 34.99
CA ASN A 110 4.48 0.07 35.93
C ASN A 110 4.09 -0.22 37.39
N GLN A 111 2.85 -0.69 37.64
CA GLN A 111 2.43 -1.13 38.98
C GLN A 111 3.17 -2.38 39.46
N LYS A 112 3.43 -3.36 38.58
CA LYS A 112 4.22 -4.56 38.91
C LYS A 112 5.67 -4.21 39.24
N THR A 113 6.28 -3.32 38.47
CA THR A 113 7.66 -2.87 38.70
C THR A 113 7.81 -2.07 40.00
N LYS A 114 6.79 -1.29 40.39
CA LYS A 114 6.76 -0.63 41.72
C LYS A 114 6.58 -1.61 42.88
N LYS A 115 5.78 -2.69 42.72
CA LYS A 115 5.63 -3.74 43.73
C LYS A 115 6.90 -4.57 43.94
N ASN A 116 7.67 -4.84 42.90
CA ASN A 116 8.92 -5.60 43.00
C ASN A 116 10.08 -4.82 43.64
N LYS A 117 10.00 -3.49 43.72
CA LYS A 117 11.00 -2.66 44.44
C LYS A 117 10.76 -2.56 45.96
N LEU A 118 9.68 -3.15 46.48
CA LEU A 118 9.29 -3.05 47.90
C LEU A 118 9.52 -4.32 48.74
N LYS A 119 10.13 -5.38 48.20
CA LYS A 119 10.50 -6.58 48.99
C LYS A 119 12.02 -6.65 49.23
N PRO A 120 12.50 -6.63 50.49
CA PRO A 120 13.90 -6.91 50.80
C PRO A 120 14.18 -8.43 50.71
N PRO A 121 15.42 -8.87 50.42
CA PRO A 121 15.74 -10.29 50.32
C PRO A 121 16.23 -10.85 51.67
N GLY A 122 15.55 -11.89 52.15
CA GLY A 122 15.99 -12.78 53.23
C GLY A 122 14.97 -13.94 53.33
N ALA A 123 15.30 -15.14 52.85
CA ALA A 123 15.98 -16.24 53.55
C ALA A 123 14.98 -17.18 54.27
N GLY A 124 15.04 -18.48 53.98
CA GLY A 124 14.49 -19.53 54.84
C GLY A 124 13.67 -20.63 54.17
N GLU A 125 14.27 -21.82 54.11
CA GLU A 125 13.75 -23.17 53.81
C GLU A 125 12.44 -23.60 54.49
N GLY A 126 11.81 -24.66 53.96
CA GLY A 126 11.12 -25.66 54.80
C GLY A 126 9.77 -26.23 54.33
N THR A 127 9.81 -27.35 53.62
CA THR A 127 9.08 -28.63 53.85
C THR A 127 7.55 -28.73 54.07
N SER A 128 6.94 -29.58 53.21
CA SER A 128 5.87 -30.60 53.42
C SER A 128 4.35 -30.30 53.33
N SER A 129 3.73 -31.12 52.45
CA SER A 129 2.49 -31.92 52.60
C SER A 129 1.08 -31.32 52.41
N GLY A 130 0.39 -31.84 51.38
CA GLY A 130 -0.96 -32.43 51.51
C GLY A 130 -2.15 -31.66 50.91
N GLY A 131 -2.86 -32.29 49.96
CA GLY A 131 -4.29 -32.01 49.67
C GLY A 131 -4.64 -31.75 48.20
N ASP A 132 -5.20 -32.78 47.52
CA ASP A 132 -5.92 -32.75 46.24
C ASP A 132 -7.43 -32.40 46.48
N PRO A 133 -8.33 -32.24 45.48
CA PRO A 133 -8.27 -31.65 44.13
C PRO A 133 -9.26 -30.45 43.99
N THR A 134 -8.94 -29.42 43.21
CA THR A 134 -10.01 -28.69 42.47
C THR A 134 -9.52 -28.20 41.11
N HIS A 135 -10.17 -28.70 40.08
CA HIS A 135 -9.95 -28.45 38.66
C HIS A 135 -10.01 -26.94 38.34
N PRO A 136 -9.02 -26.33 37.67
CA PRO A 136 -9.24 -25.03 37.03
C PRO A 136 -10.00 -25.24 35.70
N PRO A 137 -10.98 -24.38 35.39
CA PRO A 137 -11.74 -24.47 34.16
C PRO A 137 -10.86 -24.05 32.98
N ARG A 138 -10.87 -24.91 31.95
CA ARG A 138 -10.28 -24.71 30.62
C ARG A 138 -10.61 -23.29 30.13
N LYS A 139 -9.63 -22.38 30.11
CA LYS A 139 -9.74 -21.11 29.38
C LYS A 139 -9.97 -21.43 27.91
N LYS A 140 -11.23 -21.30 27.46
CA LYS A 140 -11.54 -21.14 26.04
C LYS A 140 -10.73 -19.94 25.56
N ARG A 141 -9.64 -20.21 24.83
CA ARG A 141 -9.02 -19.21 23.94
C ARG A 141 -10.15 -18.73 23.04
N ALA A 142 -10.62 -17.50 23.26
CA ALA A 142 -11.42 -16.81 22.26
C ALA A 142 -10.56 -16.81 21.00
N ARG A 143 -11.06 -17.49 19.98
CA ARG A 143 -10.47 -17.54 18.65
C ARG A 143 -10.43 -16.10 18.16
N VAL A 144 -9.26 -15.49 18.25
CA VAL A 144 -8.99 -14.21 17.62
C VAL A 144 -9.22 -14.44 16.13
N ASP A 145 -10.16 -13.70 15.56
CA ASP A 145 -10.36 -13.67 14.12
C ASP A 145 -9.02 -13.26 13.48
N PRO A 146 -8.41 -14.07 12.59
CA PRO A 146 -7.05 -13.81 12.07
C PRO A 146 -6.97 -12.59 11.16
N THR A 147 -8.08 -11.89 10.91
CA THR A 147 -8.24 -10.95 9.81
C THR A 147 -7.79 -9.52 10.09
N VAL A 148 -7.46 -9.17 11.34
CA VAL A 148 -7.00 -7.81 11.68
C VAL A 148 -5.53 -7.85 12.10
N GLU A 149 -4.64 -7.74 11.11
CA GLU A 149 -3.19 -7.56 11.35
C GLU A 149 -2.90 -6.13 11.86
N SER A 150 -1.85 -5.99 12.67
CA SER A 150 -1.44 -4.69 13.20
C SER A 150 -0.87 -3.79 12.09
N GLU A 151 -1.10 -2.48 12.18
CA GLU A 151 -0.65 -1.47 11.20
C GLU A 151 0.89 -1.50 10.98
N GLU A 152 1.66 -1.90 12.01
CA GLU A 152 3.11 -2.12 11.94
C GLU A 152 3.50 -3.41 11.22
N THR A 153 2.68 -4.47 11.29
CA THR A 153 2.87 -5.69 10.49
C THR A 153 2.50 -5.46 9.03
N PHE A 154 1.52 -4.59 8.76
CA PHE A 154 1.05 -4.22 7.43
C PHE A 154 2.10 -3.47 6.61
N ILE A 155 2.85 -2.55 7.23
CA ILE A 155 3.91 -1.76 6.54
C ILE A 155 5.21 -2.58 6.39
N ASN A 156 5.48 -3.53 7.30
CA ASN A 156 6.68 -4.36 7.27
C ASN A 156 6.54 -5.64 6.43
N ARG A 157 5.49 -5.76 5.60
CA ARG A 157 5.36 -6.91 4.70
C ARG A 157 6.52 -6.91 3.71
N VAL A 158 7.16 -8.07 3.57
CA VAL A 158 8.30 -8.26 2.67
C VAL A 158 7.86 -7.91 1.26
N GLU A 159 8.53 -6.93 0.65
CA GLU A 159 8.30 -6.53 -0.73
C GLU A 159 8.37 -7.75 -1.65
N VAL A 160 7.28 -8.02 -2.37
CA VAL A 160 7.22 -9.14 -3.31
C VAL A 160 8.04 -8.77 -4.53
N LYS A 161 9.24 -9.34 -4.69
CA LYS A 161 10.08 -9.01 -5.84
C LYS A 161 9.65 -9.75 -7.09
N VAL A 162 8.99 -9.04 -8.01
CA VAL A 162 8.80 -9.49 -9.40
C VAL A 162 10.16 -9.42 -10.09
N LYS A 163 10.66 -10.57 -10.57
CA LYS A 163 11.95 -10.62 -11.27
C LYS A 163 11.78 -10.13 -12.71
N ILE A 164 12.49 -9.08 -13.09
CA ILE A 164 12.54 -8.63 -14.49
C ILE A 164 13.56 -9.48 -15.26
N PRO A 165 13.21 -10.08 -16.40
CA PRO A 165 14.15 -10.79 -17.27
C PRO A 165 15.35 -9.91 -17.65
N GLU A 166 16.55 -10.50 -17.71
CA GLU A 166 17.79 -9.76 -18.00
C GLU A 166 17.73 -9.06 -19.37
N GLU A 167 17.01 -9.65 -20.33
CA GLU A 167 16.82 -9.13 -21.68
C GLU A 167 15.98 -7.85 -21.72
N LEU A 168 15.14 -7.61 -20.71
CA LEU A 168 14.30 -6.41 -20.62
C LEU A 168 14.95 -5.29 -19.80
N LYS A 169 16.02 -5.58 -19.06
CA LYS A 169 16.69 -4.55 -18.25
C LYS A 169 17.39 -3.48 -19.10
N PRO A 170 18.10 -3.80 -20.21
CA PRO A 170 18.65 -2.77 -21.09
C PRO A 170 17.57 -1.81 -21.59
N TRP A 171 16.40 -2.33 -21.98
CA TRP A 171 15.27 -1.50 -22.40
C TRP A 171 14.79 -0.52 -21.32
N LEU A 172 14.79 -0.91 -20.05
CA LEU A 172 14.46 -0.01 -18.93
C LEU A 172 15.53 1.08 -18.73
N VAL A 173 16.80 0.73 -18.92
CA VAL A 173 17.91 1.69 -18.82
C VAL A 173 17.85 2.69 -19.97
N ASP A 174 17.63 2.21 -21.19
CA ASP A 174 17.52 3.05 -22.39
C ASP A 174 16.28 3.96 -22.31
N ASP A 175 15.13 3.44 -21.91
CA ASP A 175 13.90 4.21 -21.65
C ASP A 175 14.14 5.34 -20.64
N TRP A 176 14.80 5.03 -19.52
CA TRP A 176 15.18 6.05 -18.53
C TRP A 176 16.12 7.10 -19.12
N ASP A 177 17.13 6.70 -19.89
CA ASP A 177 18.11 7.61 -20.50
C ASP A 177 17.45 8.54 -21.53
N LEU A 178 16.62 7.99 -22.43
CA LEU A 178 15.88 8.71 -23.47
C LEU A 178 15.05 9.84 -22.86
N ILE A 179 14.30 9.55 -21.79
CA ILE A 179 13.40 10.53 -21.20
C ILE A 179 14.13 11.49 -20.28
N THR A 180 14.97 10.98 -19.38
CA THR A 180 15.54 11.82 -18.32
C THR A 180 16.77 12.59 -18.77
N ARG A 181 17.61 12.00 -19.62
CA ARG A 181 18.86 12.61 -20.10
C ARG A 181 18.73 13.19 -21.50
N GLN A 182 18.18 12.45 -22.45
CA GLN A 182 18.08 12.89 -23.84
C GLN A 182 16.86 13.80 -24.12
N LYS A 183 15.98 13.97 -23.12
CA LYS A 183 14.77 14.83 -23.21
C LYS A 183 13.85 14.44 -24.35
N GLN A 184 13.77 13.14 -24.62
CA GLN A 184 12.79 12.59 -25.53
C GLN A 184 11.51 12.22 -24.81
N LEU A 185 10.41 12.15 -25.54
CA LEU A 185 9.12 11.69 -25.06
C LEU A 185 8.65 10.54 -25.94
N PHE A 186 7.95 9.58 -25.33
CA PHE A 186 7.28 8.55 -26.09
C PHE A 186 6.11 9.17 -26.86
N HIS A 187 5.93 8.78 -28.11
CA HIS A 187 4.81 9.24 -28.93
C HIS A 187 3.48 8.71 -28.39
N LEU A 188 2.57 9.63 -28.10
CA LEU A 188 1.23 9.33 -27.60
C LEU A 188 0.17 9.97 -28.50
N PRO A 189 -0.94 9.28 -28.80
CA PRO A 189 -1.27 7.91 -28.39
C PRO A 189 -0.35 6.84 -28.99
N ALA A 190 -0.10 5.78 -28.22
CA ALA A 190 0.81 4.70 -28.62
C ALA A 190 0.28 3.94 -29.85
N LYS A 191 1.16 3.67 -30.83
CA LYS A 191 0.82 2.85 -32.01
C LYS A 191 0.28 1.48 -31.61
N LYS A 192 0.88 0.87 -30.59
CA LYS A 192 0.42 -0.36 -29.95
C LYS A 192 0.28 -0.10 -28.45
N ASN A 193 -0.97 0.12 -28.03
CA ASN A 193 -1.29 0.47 -26.65
C ASN A 193 -1.29 -0.76 -25.71
N VAL A 194 -1.34 -0.52 -24.41
CA VAL A 194 -1.31 -1.57 -23.37
C VAL A 194 -2.47 -2.55 -23.54
N ASP A 195 -3.67 -2.07 -23.86
CA ASP A 195 -4.83 -2.96 -24.10
C ASP A 195 -4.54 -3.96 -25.22
N ALA A 196 -4.02 -3.50 -26.35
CA ALA A 196 -3.65 -4.39 -27.46
C ALA A 196 -2.56 -5.40 -27.08
N VAL A 197 -1.54 -4.98 -26.30
CA VAL A 197 -0.48 -5.89 -25.84
C VAL A 197 -1.04 -6.98 -24.91
N LEU A 198 -1.93 -6.59 -23.99
CA LEU A 198 -2.56 -7.50 -23.04
C LEU A 198 -3.51 -8.49 -23.73
N ASP A 199 -4.30 -8.00 -24.70
CA ASP A 199 -5.22 -8.83 -25.47
C ASP A 199 -4.46 -9.80 -26.38
N ASP A 200 -3.37 -9.36 -27.02
CA ASP A 200 -2.49 -10.23 -27.80
C ASP A 200 -1.89 -11.35 -26.94
N TYR A 201 -1.51 -11.05 -25.70
CA TYR A 201 -1.03 -12.07 -24.77
C TYR A 201 -2.14 -13.06 -24.38
N ALA A 202 -3.34 -12.57 -24.05
CA ALA A 202 -4.48 -13.44 -23.73
C ALA A 202 -4.76 -14.39 -24.90
N ASN A 203 -4.81 -13.88 -26.12
CA ASN A 203 -5.02 -14.66 -27.35
C ASN A 203 -3.87 -15.65 -27.62
N TYR A 204 -2.62 -15.23 -27.37
CA TYR A 204 -1.45 -16.11 -27.44
C TYR A 204 -1.55 -17.29 -26.47
N LYS A 205 -2.09 -17.09 -25.26
CA LYS A 205 -2.28 -18.16 -24.28
C LYS A 205 -3.45 -19.07 -24.64
N LYS A 206 -4.55 -18.52 -25.13
CA LYS A 206 -5.72 -19.28 -25.64
C LYS A 206 -5.32 -20.24 -26.76
N SER A 207 -4.53 -19.77 -27.73
CA SER A 207 -4.06 -20.61 -28.85
C SER A 207 -3.09 -21.73 -28.45
N ARG A 208 -2.45 -21.65 -27.26
CA ARG A 208 -1.48 -22.65 -26.78
C ARG A 208 -2.01 -23.60 -25.71
N GLY A 209 -3.20 -23.38 -25.15
CA GLY A 209 -3.74 -24.15 -24.04
C GLY A 209 -5.21 -24.49 -24.23
N ASN A 210 -5.59 -25.74 -23.97
CA ASN A 210 -6.94 -26.26 -24.22
C ASN A 210 -7.77 -26.44 -22.94
N SER A 211 -7.54 -25.59 -21.92
CA SER A 211 -8.18 -25.73 -20.59
C SER A 211 -8.84 -24.43 -20.16
N ASP A 212 -10.16 -24.46 -20.03
CA ASP A 212 -11.00 -23.31 -19.66
C ASP A 212 -10.57 -22.65 -18.35
N SER A 213 -10.08 -23.43 -17.38
CA SER A 213 -9.60 -22.89 -16.10
C SER A 213 -8.32 -22.07 -16.24
N LYS A 214 -7.44 -22.43 -17.18
CA LYS A 214 -6.23 -21.64 -17.48
C LYS A 214 -6.57 -20.38 -18.25
N GLU A 215 -7.55 -20.45 -19.16
CA GLU A 215 -8.02 -19.27 -19.88
C GLU A 215 -8.63 -18.24 -18.91
N PHE A 216 -9.49 -18.68 -18.00
CA PHE A 216 -10.07 -17.82 -16.98
C PHE A 216 -8.98 -17.12 -16.15
N ALA A 217 -8.01 -17.89 -15.64
CA ALA A 217 -6.91 -17.32 -14.85
C ALA A 217 -6.05 -16.31 -15.65
N VAL A 218 -5.81 -16.55 -16.94
CA VAL A 218 -5.09 -15.59 -17.79
C VAL A 218 -5.88 -14.31 -17.95
N ASN A 219 -7.19 -14.39 -18.20
CA ASN A 219 -8.04 -13.21 -18.36
C ASN A 219 -8.10 -12.39 -17.06
N GLU A 220 -8.18 -13.05 -15.89
CA GLU A 220 -8.14 -12.39 -14.58
C GLU A 220 -6.81 -11.65 -14.35
N VAL A 221 -5.68 -12.28 -14.67
CA VAL A 221 -4.36 -11.64 -14.53
C VAL A 221 -4.24 -10.45 -15.50
N VAL A 222 -4.69 -10.60 -16.74
CA VAL A 222 -4.69 -9.52 -17.74
C VAL A 222 -5.55 -8.34 -17.28
N ALA A 223 -6.76 -8.60 -16.76
CA ALA A 223 -7.62 -7.58 -16.20
C ALA A 223 -6.97 -6.87 -15.00
N GLY A 224 -6.35 -7.64 -14.09
CA GLY A 224 -5.61 -7.10 -12.96
C GLY A 224 -4.46 -6.19 -13.39
N VAL A 225 -3.62 -6.63 -14.33
CA VAL A 225 -2.50 -5.83 -14.85
C VAL A 225 -3.00 -4.53 -15.50
N ARG A 226 -4.08 -4.58 -16.27
CA ARG A 226 -4.71 -3.39 -16.88
C ARG A 226 -5.15 -2.39 -15.81
N GLU A 227 -5.81 -2.86 -14.76
CA GLU A 227 -6.29 -2.01 -13.68
C GLU A 227 -5.14 -1.38 -12.88
N TYR A 228 -4.15 -2.19 -12.51
CA TYR A 228 -2.93 -1.68 -11.87
C TYR A 228 -2.24 -0.64 -12.74
N PHE A 229 -2.18 -0.86 -14.05
CA PHE A 229 -1.60 0.10 -14.97
C PHE A 229 -2.37 1.44 -14.96
N ASN A 230 -3.69 1.39 -15.09
CA ASN A 230 -4.55 2.56 -15.15
C ASN A 230 -4.42 3.44 -13.89
N VAL A 231 -4.34 2.84 -12.71
CA VAL A 231 -4.13 3.60 -11.48
C VAL A 231 -2.68 4.07 -11.37
N MET A 232 -1.71 3.16 -11.54
CA MET A 232 -0.33 3.45 -11.16
C MET A 232 0.35 4.37 -12.15
N LEU A 233 -0.12 4.49 -13.39
CA LEU A 233 0.53 5.31 -14.40
C LEU A 233 0.78 6.74 -13.90
N GLY A 234 -0.29 7.46 -13.57
CA GLY A 234 -0.22 8.86 -13.19
C GLY A 234 0.55 9.14 -11.90
N THR A 235 0.75 8.13 -11.05
CA THR A 235 1.37 8.31 -9.73
C THR A 235 2.81 7.78 -9.68
N GLN A 236 3.07 6.58 -10.22
CA GLN A 236 4.29 5.82 -9.99
C GLN A 236 5.11 5.47 -11.24
N LEU A 237 4.52 5.51 -12.44
CA LEU A 237 5.19 5.01 -13.66
C LEU A 237 5.80 6.11 -14.54
N LEU A 238 5.42 7.38 -14.32
CA LEU A 238 5.90 8.52 -15.09
C LEU A 238 7.08 9.23 -14.42
N TYR A 239 8.13 9.48 -15.20
CA TYR A 239 9.23 10.35 -14.79
C TYR A 239 8.78 11.81 -14.70
N LYS A 240 9.56 12.65 -14.01
CA LYS A 240 9.25 14.09 -13.84
C LYS A 240 9.06 14.79 -15.20
N PHE A 241 9.86 14.43 -16.20
CA PHE A 241 9.82 15.07 -17.53
C PHE A 241 8.54 14.73 -18.34
N GLU A 242 7.86 13.62 -18.05
CA GLU A 242 6.62 13.21 -18.74
C GLU A 242 5.36 13.88 -18.15
N ARG A 243 5.49 14.60 -17.02
CA ARG A 243 4.34 15.14 -16.29
C ARG A 243 3.52 16.15 -17.09
N PRO A 244 4.11 17.08 -17.87
CA PRO A 244 3.33 17.96 -18.73
C PRO A 244 2.57 17.21 -19.82
N GLN A 245 3.17 16.20 -20.46
CA GLN A 245 2.51 15.37 -21.48
C GLN A 245 1.30 14.64 -20.88
N TYR A 246 1.45 14.09 -19.67
CA TYR A 246 0.35 13.44 -18.96
C TYR A 246 -0.79 14.42 -18.60
N ALA A 247 -0.46 15.63 -18.15
CA ALA A 247 -1.46 16.66 -17.88
C ALA A 247 -2.24 17.06 -19.15
N ASP A 248 -1.53 17.23 -20.28
CA ASP A 248 -2.15 17.51 -21.58
C ASP A 248 -3.06 16.33 -22.01
N ILE A 249 -2.69 15.08 -21.76
CA ILE A 249 -3.52 13.89 -22.02
C ILE A 249 -4.79 13.88 -21.18
N LEU A 250 -4.70 14.15 -19.87
CA LEU A 250 -5.88 14.20 -19.00
C LEU A 250 -6.86 15.30 -19.43
N ALA A 251 -6.35 16.43 -19.93
CA ALA A 251 -7.17 17.52 -20.41
C ALA A 251 -7.86 17.20 -21.76
N ASN A 252 -7.15 16.54 -22.68
CA ASN A 252 -7.64 16.28 -24.03
C ASN A 252 -8.42 14.96 -24.17
N HIS A 253 -8.23 14.02 -23.24
CA HIS A 253 -8.83 12.67 -23.27
C HIS A 253 -9.37 12.26 -21.88
N PRO A 254 -10.35 12.98 -21.30
CA PRO A 254 -10.81 12.75 -19.93
C PRO A 254 -11.50 11.40 -19.73
N ASP A 255 -12.13 10.84 -20.77
CA ASP A 255 -12.91 9.60 -20.70
C ASP A 255 -12.13 8.37 -21.18
N THR A 256 -10.87 8.53 -21.58
CA THR A 256 -10.04 7.45 -22.12
C THR A 256 -9.16 6.86 -21.03
N SER A 257 -9.14 5.53 -20.91
CA SER A 257 -8.26 4.87 -19.94
C SER A 257 -6.79 5.00 -20.36
N MET A 258 -5.90 5.03 -19.38
CA MET A 258 -4.47 5.17 -19.64
C MET A 258 -3.90 3.97 -20.42
N SER A 259 -4.47 2.79 -20.24
CA SER A 259 -4.12 1.58 -20.99
C SER A 259 -4.42 1.67 -22.49
N GLN A 260 -5.31 2.57 -22.91
CA GLN A 260 -5.62 2.82 -24.32
C GLN A 260 -4.68 3.85 -24.96
N ILE A 261 -4.00 4.66 -24.15
CA ILE A 261 -3.15 5.75 -24.63
C ILE A 261 -1.67 5.36 -24.61
N TYR A 262 -1.22 4.71 -23.54
CA TYR A 262 0.19 4.39 -23.33
C TYR A 262 0.57 3.02 -23.89
N GLY A 263 1.87 2.79 -24.08
CA GLY A 263 2.42 1.60 -24.76
C GLY A 263 3.23 0.67 -23.86
N ALA A 264 3.93 -0.27 -24.52
CA ALA A 264 4.72 -1.29 -23.86
C ALA A 264 5.85 -0.79 -22.93
N PRO A 265 6.56 0.34 -23.20
CA PRO A 265 7.59 0.84 -22.29
C PRO A 265 7.04 1.16 -20.89
N HIS A 266 5.91 1.88 -20.82
CA HIS A 266 5.25 2.21 -19.56
C HIS A 266 4.68 0.96 -18.88
N LEU A 267 4.15 0.01 -19.66
CA LEU A 267 3.68 -1.27 -19.13
C LEU A 267 4.84 -2.05 -18.49
N LEU A 268 6.04 -2.04 -19.09
CA LEU A 268 7.20 -2.70 -18.50
C LEU A 268 7.61 -2.06 -17.17
N ARG A 269 7.53 -0.72 -17.05
CA ARG A 269 7.77 -0.02 -15.77
C ARG A 269 6.82 -0.45 -14.66
N LEU A 270 5.58 -0.84 -14.99
CA LEU A 270 4.64 -1.36 -14.00
C LEU A 270 5.23 -2.58 -13.27
N PHE A 271 5.87 -3.51 -13.98
CA PHE A 271 6.42 -4.72 -13.37
C PHE A 271 7.60 -4.44 -12.43
N VAL A 272 8.26 -3.29 -12.55
CA VAL A 272 9.29 -2.81 -11.60
C VAL A 272 8.65 -2.32 -10.29
N ARG A 273 7.42 -1.80 -10.33
CA ARG A 273 6.74 -1.18 -9.18
C ARG A 273 5.66 -2.05 -8.54
N ILE A 274 5.02 -2.93 -9.29
CA ILE A 274 3.87 -3.73 -8.85
C ILE A 274 4.22 -4.66 -7.68
N GLY A 275 5.49 -5.07 -7.55
CA GLY A 275 5.96 -5.91 -6.45
C GLY A 275 5.72 -5.32 -5.07
N ALA A 276 5.91 -4.01 -4.91
CA ALA A 276 5.58 -3.30 -3.69
C ALA A 276 4.07 -3.30 -3.41
N MET A 277 3.24 -3.22 -4.46
CA MET A 277 1.78 -3.21 -4.33
C MET A 277 1.22 -4.59 -3.94
N LEU A 278 1.83 -5.67 -4.45
CA LEU A 278 1.41 -7.03 -4.14
C LEU A 278 1.59 -7.40 -2.66
N ALA A 279 2.51 -6.74 -1.94
CA ALA A 279 2.66 -6.95 -0.50
C ALA A 279 1.40 -6.53 0.29
N TYR A 280 0.63 -5.57 -0.22
CA TYR A 280 -0.59 -5.07 0.43
C TYR A 280 -1.85 -5.85 0.04
N THR A 281 -1.77 -6.74 -0.95
CA THR A 281 -2.89 -7.58 -1.37
C THR A 281 -2.99 -8.82 -0.47
N PRO A 282 -4.15 -9.13 0.13
CA PRO A 282 -4.33 -10.30 0.97
C PRO A 282 -4.39 -11.59 0.13
N LEU A 283 -3.23 -12.06 -0.33
CA LEU A 283 -3.05 -13.32 -1.04
C LEU A 283 -2.39 -14.34 -0.12
N ASP A 284 -2.91 -15.57 -0.11
CA ASP A 284 -2.19 -16.68 0.49
C ASP A 284 -0.98 -17.08 -0.37
N GLU A 285 -0.03 -17.80 0.23
CA GLU A 285 1.24 -18.14 -0.42
C GLU A 285 1.07 -18.87 -1.76
N LYS A 286 0.05 -19.74 -1.88
CA LYS A 286 -0.21 -20.49 -3.12
C LYS A 286 -0.75 -19.59 -4.22
N SER A 287 -1.72 -18.72 -3.89
CA SER A 287 -2.26 -17.75 -4.86
C SER A 287 -1.19 -16.73 -5.27
N LEU A 288 -0.35 -16.29 -4.33
CA LEU A 288 0.76 -15.39 -4.64
C LEU A 288 1.79 -16.04 -5.57
N ALA A 289 2.19 -17.29 -5.30
CA ALA A 289 3.08 -18.04 -6.17
C ALA A 289 2.49 -18.26 -7.57
N LEU A 290 1.19 -18.57 -7.65
CA LEU A 290 0.48 -18.71 -8.92
C LEU A 290 0.43 -17.39 -9.69
N LEU A 291 0.07 -16.29 -9.04
CA LEU A 291 0.07 -14.96 -9.65
C LEU A 291 1.46 -14.60 -10.17
N LEU A 292 2.50 -14.77 -9.36
CA LEU A 292 3.88 -14.53 -9.78
C LEU A 292 4.27 -15.38 -10.98
N SER A 293 3.81 -16.63 -11.06
CA SER A 293 4.06 -17.48 -12.24
C SER A 293 3.45 -16.92 -13.52
N TYR A 294 2.23 -16.36 -13.45
CA TYR A 294 1.59 -15.70 -14.59
C TYR A 294 2.24 -14.37 -14.96
N LEU A 295 2.66 -13.56 -13.98
CA LEU A 295 3.40 -12.32 -14.25
C LEU A 295 4.75 -12.63 -14.91
N GLN A 296 5.45 -13.68 -14.46
CA GLN A 296 6.70 -14.13 -15.09
C GLN A 296 6.48 -14.67 -16.51
N ASP A 297 5.39 -15.39 -16.75
CA ASP A 297 5.02 -15.86 -18.10
C ASP A 297 4.71 -14.68 -19.04
N PHE A 298 4.00 -13.66 -18.55
CA PHE A 298 3.77 -12.43 -19.29
C PHE A 298 5.07 -11.69 -19.62
N LEU A 299 5.99 -11.56 -18.66
CA LEU A 299 7.30 -10.96 -18.91
C LEU A 299 8.11 -11.73 -19.97
N LYS A 300 8.03 -13.07 -19.98
CA LYS A 300 8.62 -13.90 -21.05
C LYS A 300 7.96 -13.65 -22.41
N TYR A 301 6.65 -13.41 -22.44
CA TYR A 301 5.96 -13.00 -23.66
C TYR A 301 6.49 -11.63 -24.16
N LEU A 302 6.72 -10.67 -23.27
CA LEU A 302 7.33 -9.38 -23.63
C LEU A 302 8.75 -9.58 -24.19
N VAL A 303 9.58 -10.44 -23.59
CA VAL A 303 10.92 -10.78 -24.12
C VAL A 303 10.83 -11.32 -25.54
N LYS A 304 9.92 -12.27 -25.77
CA LYS A 304 9.75 -12.93 -27.07
C LYS A 304 9.33 -11.95 -28.17
N ASN A 305 8.58 -10.90 -27.82
CA ASN A 305 8.08 -9.90 -28.74
C ASN A 305 8.81 -8.55 -28.59
N SER A 306 9.99 -8.54 -27.96
CA SER A 306 10.66 -7.28 -27.59
C SER A 306 10.95 -6.40 -28.80
N ALA A 307 11.37 -6.99 -29.92
CA ALA A 307 11.67 -6.27 -31.16
C ALA A 307 10.47 -5.52 -31.77
N SER A 308 9.23 -5.95 -31.49
CA SER A 308 8.02 -5.28 -31.98
C SER A 308 7.38 -4.37 -30.93
N LEU A 309 7.68 -4.59 -29.65
CA LEU A 309 7.10 -3.84 -28.53
C LEU A 309 7.96 -2.67 -28.08
N PHE A 310 9.29 -2.77 -28.23
CA PHE A 310 10.22 -1.74 -27.80
C PHE A 310 11.04 -1.25 -28.99
N ASN A 311 10.89 0.02 -29.30
CA ASN A 311 11.63 0.66 -30.38
C ASN A 311 11.97 2.10 -29.99
N THR A 312 13.23 2.49 -30.18
CA THR A 312 13.69 3.85 -29.93
C THR A 312 13.09 4.86 -30.90
N SER A 313 12.63 4.43 -32.09
CA SER A 313 11.93 5.32 -33.03
C SER A 313 10.54 5.75 -32.57
N ASP A 314 10.02 5.15 -31.49
CA ASP A 314 8.76 5.58 -30.88
C ASP A 314 8.96 6.74 -29.88
N TYR A 315 10.18 7.28 -29.81
CA TYR A 315 10.52 8.47 -29.04
C TYR A 315 10.89 9.63 -29.96
N GLU A 316 10.49 10.83 -29.56
CA GLU A 316 10.88 12.08 -30.23
C GLU A 316 11.49 13.07 -29.26
N VAL A 317 12.43 13.89 -29.74
CA VAL A 317 12.98 15.00 -28.96
C VAL A 317 11.87 15.98 -28.65
N ALA A 318 11.67 16.28 -27.36
CA ALA A 318 10.63 17.20 -26.94
C ALA A 318 10.90 18.62 -27.48
N PRO A 319 9.88 19.32 -28.00
CA PRO A 319 10.06 20.67 -28.54
C PRO A 319 10.41 21.68 -27.42
N PRO A 320 11.07 22.81 -27.75
CA PRO A 320 11.45 23.82 -26.76
C PRO A 320 10.27 24.37 -25.91
N GLU A 321 9.07 24.40 -26.49
CA GLU A 321 7.81 24.75 -25.81
C GLU A 321 7.52 23.80 -24.65
N TYR A 322 7.74 22.50 -24.87
CA TYR A 322 7.52 21.47 -23.86
C TYR A 322 8.51 21.61 -22.70
N HIS A 323 9.78 21.90 -23.00
CA HIS A 323 10.80 22.09 -21.98
C HIS A 323 10.41 23.15 -20.96
N ARG A 324 9.78 24.25 -21.40
CA ARG A 324 9.29 25.33 -20.52
C ARG A 324 8.22 24.86 -19.53
N LYS A 325 7.37 23.90 -19.93
CA LYS A 325 6.37 23.29 -19.03
C LYS A 325 6.97 22.26 -18.06
N ALA A 326 8.11 21.67 -18.39
CA ALA A 326 8.69 20.51 -17.69
C ALA A 326 9.72 20.84 -16.60
N VAL A 327 10.06 22.12 -16.38
CA VAL A 327 11.05 22.59 -15.39
C VAL A 327 10.56 22.40 -13.95
#